data_AF-U7FVT2-F1
#
_entry.id   AF-U7FVT2-F1
#
_cell.length_a   1.000
_cell.length_b   1.000
_cell.length_c   1.000
_cell.angle_alpha   90.00
_cell.angle_beta   90.00
_cell.angle_gamma   90.00
#
_symmetry.space_group_name_H-M   'P 1'
#
loop_
_entity.id
_entity.type
_entity.pdbx_description
1 polymer ?
#
loop_
_entity_poly.entity_id
_entity_poly.type
_entity_poly.pdbx_seq_one_letter_code
_entity_poly.pdbx_strand_id
1 'polypeptide(L)'
;MKEQFLTPKPGTSYEEIKRELRKLQTLLTRQHQSQKPIMSVDECSELLGLSVSYVYRLTSEKRIPHYKPHGKKVYFRRDEIIEWALSNRITPDGEITDRIRTHARRARRGV
;
A
#
# COMPACT_ATOMS: atom_id res chain seq x y z
N MET A 1 39.83 -4.16 -33.66
CA MET A 1 38.38 -4.19 -33.37
C MET A 1 38.16 -3.21 -32.21
N LYS A 2 37.77 -1.96 -32.50
CA LYS A 2 37.62 -0.93 -31.45
C LYS A 2 36.17 -0.95 -30.98
N GLU A 3 35.96 -1.25 -29.71
CA GLU A 3 34.64 -1.19 -29.07
C GLU A 3 34.08 0.22 -29.22
N GLN A 4 32.94 0.32 -29.90
CA GLN A 4 32.13 1.54 -29.94
C GLN A 4 31.48 1.69 -28.56
N PHE A 5 32.22 2.26 -27.60
CA PHE A 5 31.58 2.84 -26.43
C PHE A 5 30.71 3.99 -26.93
N LEU A 6 29.40 3.82 -26.74
CA LEU A 6 28.38 4.82 -27.04
C LEU A 6 28.73 6.11 -26.28
N THR A 7 29.39 7.07 -26.94
CA THR A 7 29.69 8.35 -26.32
C THR A 7 28.36 9.06 -26.05
N PRO A 8 28.16 9.66 -24.87
CA PRO A 8 26.92 10.34 -24.52
C PRO A 8 26.61 11.43 -25.55
N LYS A 9 25.33 11.53 -25.96
CA LYS A 9 24.84 12.58 -26.86
C LYS A 9 25.29 13.95 -26.33
N PRO A 10 25.74 14.87 -27.21
CA PRO A 10 26.15 16.21 -26.79
C PRO A 10 24.96 16.90 -26.12
N GLY A 11 25.10 17.16 -24.82
CA GLY A 11 24.08 17.82 -24.01
C GLY A 11 23.70 17.11 -22.71
N THR A 12 24.05 15.83 -22.51
CA THR A 12 23.80 15.17 -21.22
C THR A 12 25.09 15.06 -20.41
N SER A 13 25.21 15.89 -19.38
CA SER A 13 26.37 15.88 -18.47
C SER A 13 26.45 14.55 -17.73
N TYR A 14 27.67 14.05 -17.45
CA TYR A 14 27.89 12.86 -16.61
C TYR A 14 27.12 12.94 -15.27
N GLU A 15 26.95 14.15 -14.74
CA GLU A 15 26.19 14.39 -13.52
C GLU A 15 24.67 14.21 -13.70
N GLU A 16 24.12 14.48 -14.88
CA GLU A 16 22.71 14.21 -15.18
C GLU A 16 22.45 12.72 -15.28
N ILE A 17 23.37 11.96 -15.91
CA ILE A 17 23.28 10.50 -15.97
C ILE A 17 23.32 9.90 -14.55
N LYS A 18 24.25 10.35 -13.70
CA LYS A 18 24.30 9.95 -12.28
C LYS A 18 23.03 10.31 -11.51
N ARG A 19 22.44 11.46 -11.80
CA ARG A 19 21.18 11.91 -11.16
C ARG A 19 20.03 10.98 -11.55
N GLU A 20 19.87 10.68 -12.84
CA GLU A 20 18.82 9.77 -13.30
C GLU A 20 19.03 8.34 -12.78
N LEU A 21 20.27 7.85 -12.70
CA LEU A 21 20.57 6.54 -12.09
C LEU A 21 20.16 6.48 -10.61
N ARG A 22 20.46 7.53 -9.82
CA ARG A 22 20.03 7.62 -8.42
C ARG A 22 18.51 7.63 -8.29
N LYS A 23 17.83 8.39 -9.15
CA LYS A 23 16.36 8.44 -9.19
C LYS A 23 15.77 7.06 -9.49
N LEU A 24 16.31 6.35 -10.48
CA LEU A 24 15.88 4.98 -10.80
C LEU A 24 16.11 4.01 -9.64
N GLN A 25 17.27 4.07 -8.96
CA GLN A 25 17.54 3.26 -7.78
C GLN A 25 16.53 3.50 -6.65
N THR A 26 16.16 4.77 -6.40
CA THR A 26 15.14 5.11 -5.40
C THR A 26 13.77 4.56 -5.78
N LEU A 27 13.36 4.69 -7.03
CA LEU A 27 12.06 4.17 -7.52
C LEU A 27 11.99 2.64 -7.44
N LEU A 28 13.05 1.95 -7.85
CA LEU A 28 13.13 0.48 -7.79
C LEU A 28 13.09 -0.04 -6.36
N THR A 29 13.81 0.61 -5.44
CA THR A 29 13.78 0.27 -4.01
C THR A 29 12.36 0.40 -3.45
N ARG A 30 11.68 1.51 -3.76
CA ARG A 30 10.30 1.76 -3.33
C ARG A 30 9.31 0.75 -3.92
N GLN A 31 9.49 0.37 -5.19
CA GLN A 31 8.67 -0.66 -5.82
C GLN A 31 8.88 -2.03 -5.17
N HIS A 32 10.12 -2.40 -4.83
CA HIS A 32 10.38 -3.66 -4.13
C HIS A 32 9.74 -3.69 -2.74
N GLN A 33 9.77 -2.58 -2.01
CA GLN A 33 9.14 -2.47 -0.69
C GLN A 33 7.62 -2.65 -0.76
N SER A 34 6.97 -2.17 -1.82
CA SER A 34 5.50 -2.31 -1.98
C SER A 34 5.06 -3.73 -2.35
N GLN A 35 5.94 -4.57 -2.90
CA GLN A 35 5.64 -5.96 -3.23
C GLN A 35 5.97 -6.95 -2.11
N LYS A 36 6.58 -6.49 -1.02
CA LYS A 36 6.96 -7.36 0.10
C LYS A 36 5.70 -7.90 0.80
N PRO A 37 5.55 -9.22 0.95
CA PRO A 37 4.35 -9.80 1.55
C PRO A 37 4.26 -9.56 3.07
N ILE A 38 5.42 -9.39 3.73
CA ILE A 38 5.53 -9.21 5.18
C ILE A 38 6.09 -7.82 5.47
N MET A 39 5.44 -7.08 6.35
CA MET A 39 5.82 -5.73 6.74
C MET A 39 6.26 -5.64 8.20
N SER A 40 7.19 -4.73 8.48
CA SER A 40 7.51 -4.25 9.82
C SER A 40 6.46 -3.26 10.34
N VAL A 41 6.60 -2.82 11.59
CA VAL A 41 5.76 -1.76 12.16
C VAL A 41 5.92 -0.46 11.38
N ASP A 42 7.14 -0.09 11.00
CA ASP A 42 7.41 1.14 10.23
C ASP A 42 6.77 1.09 8.84
N GLU A 43 6.91 -0.05 8.14
CA GLU A 43 6.28 -0.27 6.83
C GLU A 43 4.74 -0.25 6.92
N CYS A 44 4.16 -0.80 7.99
CA CYS A 44 2.73 -0.75 8.27
C CYS A 44 2.24 0.68 8.58
N SER A 45 3.03 1.42 9.36
CA SER A 45 2.80 2.83 9.69
C SER A 45 2.75 3.69 8.43
N GLU A 46 3.72 3.51 7.54
CA GLU A 46 3.79 4.21 6.25
C GLU A 46 2.62 3.81 5.33
N LEU A 47 2.28 2.52 5.26
CA LEU A 47 1.16 2.05 4.45
C LEU A 47 -0.19 2.66 4.87
N LEU A 48 -0.45 2.71 6.18
CA LEU A 48 -1.71 3.20 6.72
C LEU A 48 -1.73 4.72 6.91
N GLY A 49 -0.59 5.41 6.76
CA GLY A 49 -0.46 6.84 7.07
C GLY A 49 -0.67 7.16 8.55
N LEU A 50 -0.38 6.20 9.44
CA LEU A 50 -0.54 6.34 10.89
C LEU A 50 0.82 6.60 11.54
N SER A 51 0.83 7.03 12.80
CA SER A 51 2.06 7.09 13.59
C SER A 51 2.45 5.70 14.10
N VAL A 52 3.75 5.43 14.22
CA VAL A 52 4.29 4.16 14.71
C VAL A 52 3.74 3.83 16.11
N SER A 53 3.67 4.81 17.00
CA SER A 53 3.08 4.65 18.33
C SER A 53 1.61 4.24 18.28
N TYR A 54 0.85 4.75 17.30
CA TYR A 54 -0.54 4.35 17.13
C TYR A 54 -0.67 2.92 16.58
N VAL A 55 0.20 2.50 15.66
CA VAL A 55 0.27 1.11 15.22
C VAL A 55 0.58 0.20 16.40
N TYR A 56 1.54 0.53 17.26
CA TYR A 56 1.81 -0.22 18.49
C TYR A 56 0.59 -0.30 19.40
N ARG A 57 -0.13 0.81 19.61
CA ARG A 57 -1.36 0.82 20.39
C ARG A 57 -2.41 -0.14 19.81
N LEU A 58 -2.62 -0.13 18.49
CA LEU A 58 -3.53 -1.06 17.83
C LEU A 58 -3.09 -2.52 18.01
N THR A 59 -1.79 -2.80 17.98
CA THR A 59 -1.27 -4.16 18.21
C THR A 59 -1.49 -4.61 19.65
N SER A 60 -1.23 -3.75 20.64
CA SER A 60 -1.44 -4.08 22.07
C SER A 60 -2.93 -4.25 22.40
N GLU A 61 -3.80 -3.46 21.76
CA GLU A 61 -5.26 -3.58 21.88
C GLU A 61 -5.82 -4.76 21.06
N LYS A 62 -4.98 -5.50 20.31
CA LYS A 62 -5.37 -6.58 19.38
C LYS A 62 -6.43 -6.16 18.34
N ARG A 63 -6.39 -4.90 17.93
CA ARG A 63 -7.35 -4.31 16.97
C ARG A 63 -6.90 -4.40 15.51
N ILE A 64 -5.62 -4.66 15.29
CA ILE A 64 -5.02 -4.82 13.96
C ILE A 64 -4.46 -6.26 13.84
N PRO A 65 -4.67 -6.96 12.71
CA PRO A 65 -4.09 -8.28 12.46
C PRO A 65 -2.57 -8.21 12.51
N HIS A 66 -1.92 -9.05 13.32
CA HIS A 66 -0.46 -9.03 13.46
C HIS A 66 0.09 -10.38 13.93
N TYR A 67 1.39 -10.58 13.70
CA TYR A 67 2.12 -11.81 13.99
C TYR A 67 3.31 -11.54 14.90
N LYS A 68 3.54 -12.42 15.88
CA LYS A 68 4.61 -12.28 16.89
C LYS A 68 5.27 -13.63 17.22
N PRO A 69 5.94 -14.29 16.25
CA PRO A 69 6.41 -15.68 16.40
C PRO A 69 7.43 -15.89 17.52
N HIS A 70 8.22 -14.87 17.88
CA HIS A 70 9.27 -14.97 18.91
C HIS A 70 9.14 -13.91 20.01
N GLY A 71 7.98 -13.26 20.15
CA GLY A 71 7.77 -12.30 21.24
C GLY A 71 8.50 -10.95 21.14
N LYS A 72 9.52 -10.80 20.28
CA LYS A 72 10.34 -9.57 20.20
C LYS A 72 9.91 -8.56 19.14
N LYS A 73 9.57 -9.04 17.94
CA LYS A 73 9.16 -8.20 16.81
C LYS A 73 7.73 -8.50 16.40
N VAL A 74 7.02 -7.46 15.95
CA VAL A 74 5.69 -7.56 15.37
C VAL A 74 5.84 -7.52 13.85
N TYR A 75 5.14 -8.42 13.18
CA TYR A 75 5.09 -8.52 11.73
C TYR A 75 3.64 -8.44 11.25
N PHE A 76 3.47 -7.97 10.02
CA PHE A 76 2.16 -7.84 9.40
C PHE A 76 2.19 -8.52 8.03
N ARG A 77 1.09 -9.17 7.63
CA ARG A 77 0.88 -9.53 6.23
C ARG A 77 0.23 -8.35 5.52
N ARG A 78 0.78 -7.97 4.37
CA ARG A 78 0.32 -6.79 3.63
C ARG A 78 -1.16 -6.88 3.26
N ASP A 79 -1.57 -8.00 2.69
CA ASP A 79 -2.95 -8.21 2.21
C ASP A 79 -3.96 -8.13 3.36
N GLU A 80 -3.65 -8.74 4.51
CA GLU A 80 -4.52 -8.71 5.70
C GLU A 80 -4.68 -7.29 6.25
N ILE A 81 -3.64 -6.46 6.18
CA ILE A 81 -3.73 -5.07 6.60
C ILE A 81 -4.58 -4.24 5.63
N ILE A 82 -4.46 -4.49 4.33
CA ILE A 82 -5.29 -3.83 3.31
C ILE A 82 -6.76 -4.22 3.50
N GLU A 83 -7.05 -5.50 3.65
CA GLU A 83 -8.40 -6.01 3.91
C GLU A 83 -8.97 -5.44 5.20
N TRP A 84 -8.18 -5.43 6.27
CA TRP A 84 -8.57 -4.83 7.55
C TRP A 84 -8.88 -3.35 7.42
N ALA A 85 -8.07 -2.59 6.70
CA ALA A 85 -8.29 -1.16 6.48
C ALA A 85 -9.61 -0.88 5.71
N LEU A 86 -10.02 -1.81 4.85
CA LEU A 86 -11.25 -1.72 4.05
C LEU A 86 -12.46 -2.37 4.73
N SER A 87 -12.28 -3.06 5.86
CA SER A 87 -13.31 -3.90 6.49
C SER A 87 -14.54 -3.12 6.98
N ASN A 88 -14.37 -1.88 7.44
CA ASN A 88 -15.43 -1.05 7.99
C ASN A 88 -15.96 -0.04 6.97
N ARG A 89 -16.41 -0.54 5.81
CA ARG A 89 -17.03 0.31 4.79
C ARG A 89 -18.32 0.94 5.32
N ILE A 90 -18.34 2.28 5.39
CA ILE A 90 -19.56 3.04 5.62
C ILE A 90 -20.30 3.15 4.29
N THR A 91 -21.55 2.70 4.26
CA THR A 91 -22.37 2.75 3.04
C THR A 91 -22.89 4.19 2.86
N PRO A 92 -22.65 4.85 1.72
CA PRO A 92 -23.16 6.19 1.46
C PRO A 92 -24.69 6.24 1.40
N ASP A 93 -25.29 7.35 1.82
CA ASP A 93 -26.75 7.56 1.83
C ASP A 93 -27.42 7.36 0.47
N GLY A 94 -26.72 7.72 -0.61
CA GLY A 94 -27.17 7.50 -1.99
C GLY A 94 -27.34 6.01 -2.32
N GLU A 95 -26.38 5.18 -1.90
CA GLU A 95 -26.47 3.72 -2.09
C GLU A 95 -27.57 3.10 -1.24
N ILE A 96 -27.79 3.61 -0.03
CA ILE A 96 -28.91 3.18 0.82
C ILE A 96 -30.24 3.49 0.12
N THR A 97 -30.39 4.73 -0.39
CA THR A 97 -31.58 5.17 -1.12
C THR A 97 -31.81 4.32 -2.37
N ASP A 98 -30.77 4.00 -3.13
CA ASP A 98 -30.88 3.18 -4.33
C ASP A 98 -31.15 1.70 -4.01
N ARG A 99 -30.62 1.16 -2.91
CA ARG A 99 -31.00 -0.17 -2.40
C ARG A 99 -32.48 -0.21 -2.03
N ILE A 100 -32.97 0.80 -1.31
CA ILE A 100 -34.40 0.95 -0.95
C ILE A 100 -35.25 1.03 -2.23
N ARG A 101 -34.89 1.90 -3.18
CA ARG A 101 -35.60 2.06 -4.46
C ARG A 101 -35.60 0.77 -5.27
N THR A 102 -34.47 0.07 -5.33
CA THR A 102 -34.34 -1.20 -6.05
C THR A 102 -35.21 -2.28 -5.41
N HIS A 103 -35.21 -2.39 -4.09
CA HIS A 103 -36.07 -3.30 -3.36
C HIS A 103 -37.56 -2.97 -3.58
N ALA A 104 -37.95 -1.70 -3.46
CA ALA A 104 -39.31 -1.24 -3.72
C ALA A 104 -39.76 -1.41 -5.18
N ARG A 105 -38.84 -1.36 -6.15
CA ARG A 105 -39.12 -1.66 -7.57
C ARG A 105 -39.28 -3.17 -7.79
N ARG A 106 -38.48 -4.01 -7.13
CA ARG A 106 -38.61 -5.48 -7.17
C ARG A 106 -39.93 -5.94 -6.57
N ALA A 107 -40.32 -5.39 -5.42
CA ALA A 107 -41.64 -5.63 -4.81
C ALA A 107 -42.82 -5.21 -5.71
N ARG A 108 -42.59 -4.33 -6.69
CA ARG A 108 -43.60 -3.87 -7.67
C ARG A 108 -43.55 -4.61 -9.02
N ARG A 109 -42.52 -5.42 -9.30
CA ARG A 109 -42.25 -6.02 -10.63
C ARG A 109 -42.34 -7.56 -10.70
N GLY A 110 -42.53 -8.27 -9.58
CA GLY A 110 -42.90 -9.69 -9.55
C GLY A 110 -44.11 -9.84 -8.60
N VAL A 111 -45.25 -10.35 -9.09
CA VAL A 111 -45.66 -11.78 -9.12
C VAL A 111 -45.95 -12.32 -7.73
#